data_AF-X1GM94-F1
#
_entry.id   AF-X1GM94-F1
#
_cell.length_a   1.000
_cell.length_b   1.000
_cell.length_c   1.000
_cell.angle_alpha   90.00
_cell.angle_beta   90.00
_cell.angle_gamma   90.00
#
_symmetry.space_group_name_H-M   'P 1'
#
loop_
_entity.id
_entity.type
_entity.pdbx_description
1 polymer ?
#
loop_
_entity_poly.entity_id
_entity_poly.type
_entity_poly.pdbx_seq_one_letter_code
_entity_poly.pdbx_strand_id
1 'polypeptide(L)'
;MLTNRTVSAAEAADWGLITEAVPAADLTARTSALADQFASAAKGSSSAVKKLLLASFGHNLEEQMDLEVRLIAACADSPDGREGIDAFLTKRAAYFG
;
A
#
# COMPACT_ATOMS: atom_id res chain seq x y z
N MET A 1 -6.46 -26.82 -1.02
CA MET A 1 -5.41 -27.55 -1.78
C MET A 1 -5.79 -29.00 -2.03
N LEU A 2 -6.02 -29.81 -0.99
CA LEU A 2 -6.28 -31.26 -1.12
C LEU A 2 -7.40 -31.65 -2.10
N THR A 3 -8.46 -30.86 -2.21
CA THR A 3 -9.61 -31.14 -3.09
C THR A 3 -9.57 -30.45 -4.46
N ASN A 4 -8.62 -29.52 -4.66
CA ASN A 4 -8.47 -28.74 -5.89
C ASN A 4 -9.77 -28.13 -6.48
N ARG A 5 -10.71 -27.72 -5.63
CA ARG A 5 -11.97 -27.08 -6.07
C ARG A 5 -11.68 -25.73 -6.71
N THR A 6 -12.33 -25.44 -7.84
CA THR A 6 -12.33 -24.09 -8.44
C THR A 6 -13.24 -23.15 -7.65
N VAL A 7 -12.96 -21.85 -7.76
CA VAL A 7 -13.75 -20.79 -7.12
C VAL A 7 -14.07 -19.71 -8.14
N SER A 8 -15.23 -19.07 -7.97
CA SER A 8 -15.55 -17.86 -8.72
C SER A 8 -14.70 -16.67 -8.26
N ALA A 9 -14.60 -15.62 -9.09
CA ALA A 9 -13.90 -14.40 -8.71
C ALA A 9 -14.55 -13.71 -7.48
N ALA A 10 -15.87 -13.76 -7.38
CA ALA A 10 -16.60 -13.22 -6.22
C ALA A 10 -16.23 -13.97 -4.94
N GLU A 11 -16.29 -15.31 -4.94
CA GLU A 11 -15.84 -16.11 -3.78
C GLU A 11 -14.37 -15.85 -3.43
N ALA A 12 -13.50 -15.72 -4.44
CA ALA A 12 -12.09 -15.44 -4.21
C ALA A 12 -11.85 -14.08 -3.55
N ALA A 13 -12.65 -13.07 -3.89
CA ALA A 13 -12.61 -11.75 -3.24
C ALA A 13 -13.12 -11.83 -1.80
N ASP A 14 -14.25 -12.50 -1.57
CA ASP A 14 -14.82 -12.68 -0.23
C ASP A 14 -13.87 -13.42 0.72
N TRP A 15 -13.07 -14.36 0.19
CA TRP A 15 -12.06 -15.10 0.96
C TRP A 15 -10.74 -14.35 1.14
N GLY A 16 -10.56 -13.19 0.49
CA GLY A 16 -9.33 -12.42 0.52
C GLY A 16 -8.17 -13.01 -0.30
N LEU A 17 -8.47 -13.91 -1.25
CA LEU A 17 -7.46 -14.43 -2.19
C LEU A 17 -7.11 -13.39 -3.28
N ILE A 18 -8.09 -12.59 -3.66
CA ILE A 18 -7.93 -11.39 -4.48
C ILE A 18 -8.56 -10.20 -3.74
N THR A 19 -8.20 -8.99 -4.12
CA THR A 19 -8.67 -7.77 -3.44
C THR A 19 -10.00 -7.25 -3.98
N GLU A 20 -10.30 -7.49 -5.25
CA GLU A 20 -11.50 -6.97 -5.94
C GLU A 20 -11.87 -7.88 -7.11
N ALA A 21 -13.16 -8.09 -7.34
CA ALA A 21 -13.70 -8.74 -8.54
C ALA A 21 -14.59 -7.74 -9.29
N VAL A 22 -14.35 -7.56 -10.59
CA VAL A 22 -15.07 -6.59 -11.43
C VAL A 22 -15.56 -7.25 -12.73
N PRO A 23 -16.56 -6.68 -13.42
CA PRO A 23 -16.92 -7.11 -14.76
C PRO A 23 -15.72 -7.09 -15.71
N ALA A 24 -15.63 -8.06 -16.61
CA ALA A 24 -14.48 -8.20 -17.51
C ALA A 24 -14.21 -6.95 -18.36
N ALA A 25 -15.26 -6.23 -18.77
CA ALA A 25 -15.15 -5.00 -19.53
C ALA A 25 -14.47 -3.85 -18.75
N ASP A 26 -14.54 -3.89 -17.41
CA ASP A 26 -14.03 -2.82 -16.54
C ASP A 26 -12.61 -3.11 -16.03
N LEU A 27 -12.12 -4.35 -16.18
CA LEU A 27 -10.86 -4.81 -15.58
C LEU A 27 -9.68 -3.91 -15.90
N THR A 28 -9.50 -3.53 -17.17
CA THR A 28 -8.40 -2.66 -17.59
C THR A 28 -8.51 -1.28 -16.94
N ALA A 29 -9.69 -0.66 -17.01
CA ALA A 29 -9.92 0.67 -16.45
C ALA A 29 -9.70 0.70 -14.93
N ARG A 30 -10.20 -0.32 -14.22
CA ARG A 30 -10.04 -0.44 -12.76
C ARG A 30 -8.59 -0.68 -12.36
N THR A 31 -7.88 -1.53 -13.09
CA THR A 31 -6.45 -1.79 -12.85
C THR A 31 -5.60 -0.54 -13.07
N SER A 32 -5.85 0.21 -14.16
CA SER A 32 -5.15 1.48 -14.42
C SER A 32 -5.44 2.51 -13.34
N ALA A 33 -6.69 2.69 -12.94
CA ALA A 33 -7.05 3.63 -11.88
C ALA A 33 -6.36 3.31 -10.54
N LEU A 34 -6.24 2.02 -10.19
CA LEU A 34 -5.54 1.59 -9.00
C LEU A 34 -4.02 1.82 -9.11
N ALA A 35 -3.43 1.57 -10.27
CA ALA A 35 -2.02 1.83 -10.52
C ALA A 35 -1.71 3.34 -10.41
N ASP A 36 -2.56 4.19 -10.97
CA ASP A 36 -2.42 5.65 -10.88
C ASP A 36 -2.55 6.15 -9.43
N GLN A 37 -3.43 5.54 -8.64
CA GLN A 37 -3.54 5.83 -7.22
C GLN A 37 -2.25 5.51 -6.47
N PHE A 38 -1.59 4.38 -6.75
CA PHE A 38 -0.30 4.06 -6.14
C PHE A 38 0.83 4.93 -6.65
N ALA A 39 0.82 5.27 -7.95
CA ALA A 39 1.86 6.09 -8.58
C ALA A 39 1.84 7.55 -8.10
N SER A 40 0.68 8.06 -7.72
CA SER A 40 0.50 9.42 -7.18
C SER A 40 0.81 9.56 -5.69
N ALA A 41 1.03 8.45 -4.97
CA ALA A 41 1.42 8.47 -3.56
C ALA A 41 2.94 8.67 -3.38
N ALA A 42 3.35 9.10 -2.18
CA ALA A 42 4.76 9.19 -1.79
C ALA A 42 5.44 7.81 -1.87
N LYS A 43 6.27 7.60 -2.88
CA LYS A 43 6.85 6.28 -3.21
C LYS A 43 7.67 5.71 -2.05
N GLY A 44 8.44 6.57 -1.36
CA GLY A 44 9.23 6.19 -0.20
C GLY A 44 8.38 5.66 0.94
N SER A 45 7.30 6.37 1.28
CA SER A 45 6.36 5.97 2.33
C SER A 45 5.62 4.67 1.96
N SER A 46 5.11 4.56 0.74
CA SER A 46 4.43 3.34 0.27
C SER A 46 5.34 2.11 0.29
N SER A 47 6.61 2.29 -0.10
CA SER A 47 7.62 1.23 -0.04
C SER A 47 7.94 0.82 1.41
N ALA A 48 8.07 1.80 2.32
CA ALA A 48 8.28 1.55 3.74
C ALA A 48 7.12 0.74 4.35
N VAL A 49 5.86 1.13 4.08
CA VAL A 49 4.68 0.39 4.54
C VAL A 49 4.70 -1.05 4.03
N LYS A 50 4.98 -1.26 2.74
CA LYS A 50 5.09 -2.61 2.16
C LYS A 50 6.17 -3.44 2.88
N LYS A 51 7.33 -2.84 3.17
CA LYS A 51 8.43 -3.51 3.88
C LYS A 51 8.03 -3.90 5.31
N LEU A 52 7.35 -3.01 6.03
CA LEU A 52 6.87 -3.25 7.39
C LEU A 52 5.85 -4.39 7.44
N LEU A 53 4.88 -4.39 6.53
CA LEU A 53 3.88 -5.44 6.44
C LEU A 53 4.51 -6.81 6.17
N LEU A 54 5.44 -6.88 5.22
CA LEU A 54 6.13 -8.14 4.89
C LEU A 54 7.01 -8.67 6.02
N ALA A 55 7.59 -7.79 6.84
CA ALA A 55 8.43 -8.18 7.97
C ALA A 55 7.62 -8.62 9.21
N SER A 56 6.40 -8.11 9.37
CA SER A 56 5.60 -8.25 10.60
C SER A 56 5.35 -9.70 11.05
N PHE A 57 5.24 -10.65 10.12
CA PHE A 57 5.01 -12.07 10.46
C PHE A 57 6.23 -12.76 11.08
N GLY A 58 7.43 -12.20 10.87
CA GLY A 58 8.69 -12.77 11.38
C GLY A 58 9.29 -12.00 12.55
N HIS A 59 8.73 -10.85 12.92
CA HIS A 59 9.22 -10.00 13.99
C HIS A 59 8.34 -10.12 15.23
N ASN A 60 8.98 -10.04 16.40
CA ASN A 60 8.27 -9.69 17.62
C ASN A 60 7.95 -8.18 17.64
N LEU A 61 7.19 -7.75 18.66
CA LEU A 61 6.74 -6.37 18.77
C LEU A 61 7.90 -5.35 18.81
N GLU A 62 8.94 -5.63 19.60
CA GLU A 62 10.08 -4.72 19.78
C GLU A 62 10.87 -4.57 18.47
N GLU A 63 11.16 -5.68 17.80
CA GLU A 63 11.84 -5.70 16.49
C GLU A 63 11.07 -4.92 15.43
N GLN A 64 9.73 -5.06 15.43
CA GLN A 64 8.87 -4.35 14.50
C GLN A 64 8.83 -2.86 14.80
N MET A 65 8.68 -2.46 16.07
CA MET A 65 8.71 -1.05 16.49
C MET A 65 10.04 -0.38 16.13
N ASP A 66 11.16 -1.07 16.33
CA ASP A 66 12.49 -0.56 15.95
C ASP A 66 12.65 -0.38 14.44
N LEU A 67 12.04 -1.25 13.62
CA LEU A 67 12.00 -1.08 12.17
C LEU A 67 11.09 0.09 11.76
N GLU A 68 9.92 0.21 12.39
CA GLU A 68 8.97 1.30 12.15
C GLU A 68 9.60 2.66 12.43
N VAL A 69 10.22 2.83 13.59
CA VAL A 69 10.89 4.09 13.98
C VAL A 69 11.91 4.52 12.92
N ARG A 70 12.77 3.59 12.49
CA ARG A 70 13.80 3.90 11.48
C ARG A 70 13.21 4.30 10.14
N LEU A 71 12.20 3.57 9.65
CA LEU A 71 11.60 3.82 8.35
C LEU A 71 10.74 5.09 8.35
N ILE A 72 9.97 5.33 9.41
CA ILE A 72 9.15 6.53 9.56
C ILE A 72 10.05 7.77 9.65
N ALA A 73 11.10 7.74 10.46
CA ALA A 73 12.04 8.85 10.58
C ALA A 73 12.70 9.19 9.23
N ALA A 74 13.16 8.17 8.50
CA ALA A 74 13.74 8.36 7.17
C ALA A 74 12.73 8.92 6.15
N CYS A 75 11.47 8.46 6.19
CA CYS A 75 10.41 9.01 5.33
C CYS A 75 10.08 10.46 5.68
N ALA A 76 10.01 10.80 6.97
CA ALA A 76 9.70 12.15 7.44
C ALA A 76 10.76 13.18 7.01
N ASP A 77 12.04 12.79 7.00
CA ASP A 77 13.14 13.67 6.57
C ASP A 77 13.31 13.77 5.05
N SER A 78 12.62 12.91 4.28
CA SER A 78 12.68 12.91 2.82
C SER A 78 11.99 14.14 2.19
N PRO A 79 12.28 14.47 0.92
CA PRO A 79 11.57 15.54 0.20
C PRO A 79 10.05 15.35 0.21
N ASP A 80 9.56 14.13 -0.07
CA ASP A 80 8.13 13.79 -0.02
C ASP A 80 7.55 13.95 1.39
N GLY A 81 8.32 13.61 2.43
CA GLY A 81 7.90 13.79 3.83
C GLY A 81 7.70 15.25 4.19
N ARG A 82 8.67 16.10 3.81
CA ARG A 82 8.62 17.55 4.02
C ARG A 82 7.49 18.21 3.24
N GLU A 83 7.29 17.80 1.99
CA GLU A 83 6.17 18.22 1.14
C GLU A 83 4.82 17.85 1.76
N GLY A 84 4.67 16.61 2.25
CA GLY A 84 3.44 16.18 2.91
C GLY A 84 3.11 17.02 4.15
N ILE A 85 4.12 17.34 4.96
CA ILE A 85 3.97 18.21 6.14
C ILE A 85 3.58 19.63 5.71
N ASP A 86 4.29 20.23 4.75
CA ASP A 86 3.99 21.57 4.27
C ASP A 86 2.58 21.67 3.66
N ALA A 87 2.22 20.72 2.80
CA ALA A 87 0.92 20.66 2.15
C ALA A 87 -0.22 20.57 3.17
N PHE A 88 -0.03 19.77 4.22
CA PHE A 88 -0.98 19.67 5.33
C PHE A 88 -1.13 21.00 6.08
N LEU A 89 -0.01 21.62 6.50
CA LEU A 89 -0.01 22.88 7.24
C LEU A 89 -0.61 24.04 6.42
N THR A 90 -0.37 24.04 5.11
CA THR A 90 -0.86 25.07 4.17
C THR A 90 -2.21 24.74 3.55
N LYS A 91 -2.84 23.60 3.91
CA LYS A 91 -4.16 23.14 3.44
C LYS A 91 -4.28 23.05 1.91
N ARG A 92 -3.24 22.57 1.25
CA ARG A 92 -3.21 22.29 -0.19
C ARG A 92 -3.04 20.80 -0.46
N ALA A 93 -3.28 20.38 -1.70
CA ALA A 93 -2.91 19.05 -2.14
C ALA A 93 -1.38 18.91 -2.17
N ALA A 94 -0.87 17.78 -1.71
CA ALA A 94 0.53 17.42 -1.80
C ALA A 94 0.88 16.94 -3.21
N TYR A 95 2.11 17.20 -3.65
CA TYR A 95 2.65 16.69 -4.91
C TYR A 95 3.95 15.92 -4.65
N PHE A 96 3.89 14.59 -4.83
CA PHE A 96 5.03 13.70 -4.60
C PHE A 96 5.76 13.38 -5.92
N GLY A 97 7.10 13.31 -5.89
CA GLY A 97 7.96 13.23 -7.08
C GLY A 97 8.96 12.08 -7.06
#